data_AF-A0A359E0B9-F1
#
_entry.id   AF-A0A359E0B9-F1
#
_cell.length_a   1.000
_cell.length_b   1.000
_cell.length_c   1.000
_cell.angle_alpha   90.00
_cell.angle_beta   90.00
_cell.angle_gamma   90.00
#
_symmetry.space_group_name_H-M   'P 1'
#
loop_
_entity.id
_entity.type
_entity.pdbx_description
1 polymer ?
#
loop_
_entity_poly.entity_id
_entity_poly.type
_entity_poly.pdbx_seq_one_letter_code
_entity_poly.pdbx_strand_id
1 'polypeptide(L)'
;MPPEWSRHAATQLHWPSNRETWPGERLERVEEVYCRIIEELHFFEPIHLFVESLEIRNRVMQKLSLKAVDLDRIIIHQRKINDVWARDCGPIFVKTEEGFAITDWGYNAWGEKYPPWEDDNSLPQYIANKFSIDRIVPEMILEGGSIDVNGDGALLTTESVLLNENRNPNLSKEEIEKRLQRYLGVEQIIWLKRGLAGDDTDGHIDDITRFLNKDTVMTMVCDDENDVNFDSLQENLEILRSVTLKNGKPLNIETLPLPQTKIEGTTVDGSEYVPASYANFYIANGVVLVPT
;
A
#
# COMPACT_ATOMS: atom_id res chain seq x y z
N MET A 1 -8.49 2.50 -12.77
CA MET A 1 -7.47 1.67 -12.08
C MET A 1 -8.01 0.25 -12.00
N PRO A 2 -7.29 -0.76 -12.53
CA PRO A 2 -7.68 -2.16 -12.33
C PRO A 2 -7.64 -2.54 -10.84
N PRO A 3 -8.52 -3.45 -10.37
CA PRO A 3 -8.45 -3.95 -9.00
C PRO A 3 -7.23 -4.87 -8.82
N GLU A 4 -6.77 -5.05 -7.58
CA GLU A 4 -5.54 -5.78 -7.28
C GLU A 4 -5.58 -7.25 -7.72
N TRP A 5 -6.75 -7.91 -7.74
CA TRP A 5 -6.86 -9.28 -8.26
C TRP A 5 -6.83 -9.40 -9.78
N SER A 6 -6.66 -8.31 -10.51
CA SER A 6 -6.43 -8.35 -11.96
C SER A 6 -5.10 -9.06 -12.25
N ARG A 7 -4.95 -9.59 -13.47
CA ARG A 7 -3.68 -10.21 -13.87
C ARG A 7 -2.54 -9.18 -13.86
N HIS A 8 -1.45 -9.47 -13.14
CA HIS A 8 -0.27 -8.61 -13.07
C HIS A 8 0.74 -8.97 -14.15
N ALA A 9 1.54 -7.96 -14.52
CA ALA A 9 2.75 -8.17 -15.32
C ALA A 9 3.96 -8.49 -14.44
N ALA A 10 4.02 -7.90 -13.23
CA ALA A 10 5.08 -8.07 -12.24
C ALA A 10 4.70 -7.37 -10.92
N THR A 11 5.38 -7.73 -9.82
CA THR A 11 5.35 -7.01 -8.54
C THR A 11 6.55 -6.07 -8.41
N GLN A 12 6.39 -4.87 -7.84
CA GLN A 12 7.51 -4.00 -7.45
C GLN A 12 7.82 -4.14 -5.96
N LEU A 13 9.08 -4.30 -5.61
CA LEU A 13 9.58 -4.33 -4.23
C LEU A 13 10.79 -3.39 -4.09
N HIS A 14 10.94 -2.79 -2.90
CA HIS A 14 12.09 -1.96 -2.55
C HIS A 14 12.90 -2.70 -1.49
N TRP A 15 14.17 -2.97 -1.78
CA TRP A 15 14.99 -3.71 -0.83
C TRP A 15 15.28 -2.85 0.42
N PRO A 16 15.12 -3.40 1.64
CA PRO A 16 15.44 -2.68 2.88
C PRO A 16 16.93 -2.32 2.98
N SER A 17 17.20 -1.02 3.11
CA SER A 17 18.55 -0.49 3.37
C SER A 17 18.59 0.64 4.41
N ASN A 18 17.45 1.28 4.71
CA ASN A 18 17.36 2.39 5.64
C ASN A 18 17.58 1.93 7.10
N ARG A 19 18.70 2.36 7.69
CA ARG A 19 19.08 2.00 9.08
C ARG A 19 18.40 2.85 10.14
N GLU A 20 17.80 3.98 9.77
CA GLU A 20 17.03 4.80 10.69
C GLU A 20 15.65 4.17 10.92
N THR A 21 14.97 3.75 9.83
CA THR A 21 13.74 2.97 9.91
C THR A 21 13.98 1.60 10.55
N TRP A 22 15.09 0.94 10.19
CA TRP A 22 15.40 -0.44 10.61
C TRP A 22 16.73 -0.51 11.39
N PRO A 23 16.79 -0.04 12.65
CA PRO A 23 18.04 0.06 13.39
C PRO A 23 18.61 -1.29 13.84
N GLY A 24 19.94 -1.39 13.80
CA GLY A 24 20.69 -2.55 14.30
C GLY A 24 20.32 -3.85 13.59
N GLU A 25 20.02 -4.90 14.38
CA GLU A 25 19.65 -6.23 13.89
C GLU A 25 18.27 -6.26 13.21
N ARG A 26 17.46 -5.21 13.33
CA ARG A 26 16.15 -5.14 12.67
C ARG A 26 16.28 -5.17 11.15
N LEU A 27 17.29 -4.51 10.58
CA LEU A 27 17.51 -4.49 9.14
C LEU A 27 17.69 -5.90 8.57
N GLU A 28 18.53 -6.72 9.20
CA GLU A 28 18.77 -8.10 8.75
C GLU A 28 17.49 -8.96 8.85
N ARG A 29 16.68 -8.76 9.89
CA ARG A 29 15.39 -9.44 10.03
C ARG A 29 14.42 -9.06 8.91
N VAL A 30 14.33 -7.78 8.55
CA VAL A 30 13.47 -7.31 7.45
C VAL A 30 13.98 -7.82 6.11
N GLU A 31 15.30 -7.86 5.89
CA GLU A 31 15.87 -8.51 4.71
C GLU A 31 15.45 -9.97 4.57
N GLU A 32 15.45 -10.74 5.66
CA GLU A 32 14.99 -12.13 5.62
C GLU A 32 13.48 -12.25 5.35
N VAL A 33 12.66 -11.29 5.81
CA VAL A 33 11.24 -11.22 5.43
C VAL A 33 11.10 -10.97 3.92
N TYR A 34 11.86 -10.04 3.36
CA TYR A 34 11.87 -9.76 1.92
C TYR A 34 12.35 -10.97 1.10
N CYS A 35 13.36 -11.71 1.58
CA CYS A 35 13.75 -12.98 0.97
C CYS A 35 12.55 -13.95 0.91
N ARG A 36 11.79 -14.12 1.99
CA ARG A 36 10.62 -15.01 2.00
C ARG A 36 9.52 -14.55 1.05
N ILE A 37 9.24 -13.25 1.00
CA ILE A 37 8.28 -12.68 0.03
C ILE A 37 8.71 -13.01 -1.40
N ILE A 38 9.99 -12.81 -1.73
CA ILE A 38 10.54 -13.12 -3.06
C ILE A 38 10.50 -14.62 -3.34
N GLU A 39 10.85 -15.46 -2.37
CA GLU A 39 10.78 -16.92 -2.45
C GLU A 39 9.37 -17.40 -2.81
N GLU A 40 8.32 -16.75 -2.30
CA GLU A 40 6.94 -17.10 -2.67
C GLU A 40 6.48 -16.46 -3.98
N LEU A 41 6.70 -15.15 -4.18
CA LEU A 41 6.17 -14.41 -5.34
C LEU A 41 6.78 -14.86 -6.67
N HIS A 42 8.06 -15.24 -6.68
CA HIS A 42 8.75 -15.51 -7.93
C HIS A 42 8.17 -16.71 -8.68
N PHE A 43 7.36 -17.58 -8.07
CA PHE A 43 6.65 -18.66 -8.79
C PHE A 43 5.52 -18.12 -9.67
N PHE A 44 4.96 -16.98 -9.30
CA PHE A 44 3.71 -16.47 -9.83
C PHE A 44 3.95 -15.36 -10.84
N GLU A 45 4.85 -14.42 -10.55
CA GLU A 45 5.13 -13.27 -11.43
C GLU A 45 6.58 -12.78 -11.33
N PRO A 46 7.08 -12.08 -12.37
CA PRO A 46 8.35 -11.36 -12.27
C PRO A 46 8.34 -10.32 -11.15
N ILE A 47 9.50 -10.04 -10.58
CA ILE A 47 9.67 -9.06 -9.50
C ILE A 47 10.63 -7.97 -9.96
N HIS A 48 10.17 -6.72 -9.94
CA HIS A 48 11.00 -5.54 -10.09
C HIS A 48 11.55 -5.13 -8.70
N LEU A 49 12.81 -5.46 -8.44
CA LEU A 49 13.45 -5.20 -7.16
C LEU A 49 14.36 -3.96 -7.23
N PHE A 50 14.03 -2.94 -6.46
CA PHE A 50 14.81 -1.71 -6.33
C PHE A 50 15.88 -1.86 -5.26
N VAL A 51 17.10 -1.44 -5.57
CA VAL A 51 18.26 -1.48 -4.67
C VAL A 51 19.06 -0.19 -4.77
N GLU A 52 19.46 0.38 -3.63
CA GLU A 52 20.08 1.71 -3.57
C GLU A 52 21.49 1.80 -4.21
N SER A 53 22.22 0.69 -4.25
CA SER A 53 23.63 0.68 -4.66
C SER A 53 24.07 -0.66 -5.24
N LEU A 54 25.23 -0.66 -5.91
CA LEU A 54 25.84 -1.88 -6.43
C LEU A 54 26.27 -2.83 -5.30
N GLU A 55 26.68 -2.30 -4.15
CA GLU A 55 27.04 -3.10 -2.97
C GLU A 55 25.81 -3.86 -2.45
N ILE A 56 24.69 -3.16 -2.25
CA ILE A 56 23.43 -3.78 -1.84
C ILE A 56 22.96 -4.78 -2.89
N ARG A 57 23.02 -4.43 -4.17
CA ARG A 57 22.72 -5.39 -5.26
C ARG A 57 23.49 -6.69 -5.11
N ASN A 58 24.80 -6.63 -4.89
CA ASN A 58 25.63 -7.82 -4.76
C ASN A 58 25.24 -8.64 -3.51
N ARG A 59 24.97 -7.97 -2.38
CA ARG A 59 24.50 -8.61 -1.15
C ARG A 59 23.16 -9.32 -1.35
N VAL A 60 22.21 -8.66 -2.00
CA VAL A 60 20.89 -9.22 -2.34
C VAL A 60 21.04 -10.44 -3.21
N MET A 61 21.82 -10.36 -4.29
CA MET A 61 22.04 -11.49 -5.19
C MET A 61 22.70 -12.66 -4.46
N GLN A 62 23.63 -12.40 -3.53
CA GLN A 62 24.22 -13.44 -2.72
C GLN A 62 23.18 -14.10 -1.82
N LYS A 63 22.34 -13.32 -1.12
CA LYS A 63 21.27 -13.83 -0.27
C LYS A 63 20.28 -14.69 -1.07
N LEU A 64 19.77 -14.17 -2.19
CA LEU A 64 18.81 -14.89 -3.03
C LEU A 64 19.42 -16.13 -3.70
N SER A 65 20.73 -16.14 -3.99
CA SER A 65 21.40 -17.32 -4.57
C SER A 65 21.47 -18.52 -3.62
N LEU A 66 21.31 -18.29 -2.32
CA LEU A 66 21.26 -19.34 -1.28
C LEU A 66 19.83 -19.87 -1.07
N LYS A 67 18.84 -19.31 -1.77
CA LYS A 67 17.43 -19.64 -1.67
C LYS A 67 16.96 -20.37 -2.93
N ALA A 68 15.78 -20.98 -2.87
CA ALA A 68 15.16 -21.63 -4.03
C ALA A 68 14.44 -20.61 -4.93
N VAL A 69 15.15 -19.55 -5.36
CA VAL A 69 14.61 -18.46 -6.17
C VAL A 69 15.13 -18.56 -7.60
N ASP A 70 14.22 -18.52 -8.58
CA ASP A 70 14.58 -18.29 -9.98
C ASP A 70 15.01 -16.84 -10.20
N LEU A 71 16.33 -16.62 -10.25
CA LEU A 71 16.93 -15.29 -10.39
C LEU A 71 16.60 -14.62 -11.72
N ASP A 72 16.23 -15.36 -12.77
CA ASP A 72 15.82 -14.78 -14.06
C ASP A 72 14.46 -14.05 -13.95
N ARG A 73 13.68 -14.33 -12.89
CA ARG A 73 12.43 -13.63 -12.58
C ARG A 73 12.64 -12.39 -11.71
N ILE A 74 13.87 -12.10 -11.28
CA ILE A 74 14.21 -10.95 -10.45
C ILE A 74 14.90 -9.87 -11.29
N ILE A 75 14.15 -8.82 -11.61
CA ILE A 75 14.61 -7.70 -12.42
C ILE A 75 15.10 -6.61 -11.48
N ILE A 76 16.42 -6.47 -11.34
CA ILE A 76 17.01 -5.48 -10.42
C ILE A 76 17.09 -4.09 -11.06
N HIS A 77 16.62 -3.09 -10.32
CA HIS A 77 16.74 -1.67 -10.62
C HIS A 77 17.70 -1.03 -9.60
N GLN A 78 18.91 -0.69 -10.03
CA GLN A 78 19.84 0.06 -9.19
C GLN A 78 19.45 1.54 -9.20
N ARG A 79 18.74 1.97 -8.16
CA ARG A 79 18.21 3.32 -7.97
C ARG A 79 18.16 3.61 -6.48
N LYS A 80 18.54 4.83 -6.10
CA LYS A 80 18.31 5.28 -4.73
C LYS A 80 16.81 5.23 -4.43
N ILE A 81 16.53 4.85 -3.20
CA ILE A 81 15.23 4.79 -2.56
C ILE A 81 15.47 5.27 -1.13
N ASN A 82 14.49 5.95 -0.53
CA ASN A 82 14.60 6.41 0.85
C ASN A 82 14.13 5.31 1.82
N ASP A 83 13.12 4.53 1.45
CA ASP A 83 12.66 3.40 2.24
C ASP A 83 11.92 2.33 1.41
N VAL A 84 11.34 1.35 2.09
CA VAL A 84 10.82 0.11 1.50
C VAL A 84 9.40 0.19 0.93
N TRP A 85 8.72 1.32 1.08
CA TRP A 85 7.27 1.45 0.95
C TRP A 85 6.78 1.60 -0.49
N ALA A 86 7.09 0.59 -1.33
CA ALA A 86 6.73 0.55 -2.75
C ALA A 86 5.23 0.69 -3.02
N ARG A 87 4.38 0.31 -2.06
CA ARG A 87 2.92 0.52 -2.11
C ARG A 87 2.57 2.00 -2.21
N ASP A 88 3.30 2.85 -1.51
CA ASP A 88 2.91 4.25 -1.28
C ASP A 88 3.55 5.20 -2.28
N CYS A 89 4.84 5.00 -2.57
CA CYS A 89 5.59 5.83 -3.52
C CYS A 89 5.76 5.20 -4.91
N GLY A 90 5.25 3.98 -5.11
CA GLY A 90 5.30 3.29 -6.39
C GLY A 90 4.31 3.83 -7.42
N PRO A 91 4.49 3.45 -8.70
CA PRO A 91 3.56 3.84 -9.77
C PRO A 91 2.17 3.22 -9.58
N ILE A 92 1.13 4.06 -9.61
CA ILE A 92 -0.26 3.58 -9.72
C ILE A 92 -0.62 3.44 -11.20
N PHE A 93 -0.89 2.20 -11.64
CA PHE A 93 -1.24 1.91 -13.03
C PHE A 93 -2.75 2.05 -13.28
N VAL A 94 -3.09 2.70 -14.38
CA VAL A 94 -4.46 2.82 -14.89
C VAL A 94 -4.56 2.30 -16.31
N LYS A 95 -5.70 1.72 -16.66
CA LYS A 95 -5.98 1.25 -18.01
C LYS A 95 -6.58 2.40 -18.83
N THR A 96 -6.06 2.61 -20.04
CA THR A 96 -6.54 3.58 -21.02
C THR A 96 -7.05 2.85 -22.27
N GLU A 97 -7.58 3.59 -23.25
CA GLU A 97 -7.94 3.00 -24.56
C GLU A 97 -6.71 2.48 -25.32
N GLU A 98 -5.55 3.09 -25.09
CA GLU A 98 -4.29 2.80 -25.78
C GLU A 98 -3.41 1.77 -25.05
N GLY A 99 -3.77 1.38 -23.82
CA GLY A 99 -3.04 0.41 -23.02
C GLY A 99 -3.06 0.73 -21.54
N PHE A 100 -1.88 0.99 -20.97
CA PHE A 100 -1.71 1.38 -19.58
C PHE A 100 -0.98 2.72 -19.49
N ALA A 101 -1.34 3.51 -18.48
CA ALA A 101 -0.64 4.71 -18.07
C ALA A 101 -0.32 4.66 -16.57
N ILE A 102 0.63 5.47 -16.13
CA ILE A 102 0.97 5.67 -14.72
C ILE A 102 0.38 7.01 -14.28
N THR A 103 -0.39 6.98 -13.20
CA THR A 103 -0.73 8.20 -12.44
C THR A 103 0.35 8.39 -11.38
N ASP A 104 1.13 9.45 -11.55
CA ASP A 104 2.27 9.82 -10.73
C ASP A 104 1.83 10.87 -9.70
N TRP A 105 1.39 10.36 -8.55
CA TRP A 105 0.96 11.16 -7.40
C TRP A 105 2.18 11.62 -6.61
N GLY A 106 2.07 12.76 -5.95
CA GLY A 106 3.14 13.20 -5.07
C GLY A 106 3.22 12.32 -3.83
N TYR A 107 4.44 12.05 -3.39
CA TYR A 107 4.75 11.39 -2.12
C TYR A 107 5.53 12.35 -1.22
N ASN A 108 5.14 12.41 0.06
CA ASN A 108 5.81 13.25 1.05
C ASN A 108 6.17 12.51 2.35
N ALA A 109 6.34 11.19 2.31
CA ALA A 109 6.60 10.36 3.50
C ALA A 109 5.55 10.58 4.61
N TRP A 110 4.29 10.40 4.22
CA TRP A 110 3.11 10.43 5.09
C TRP A 110 2.99 11.71 5.95
N GLY A 111 3.11 12.86 5.30
CA GLY A 111 3.06 14.16 5.97
C GLY A 111 4.40 14.65 6.49
N GLU A 112 5.46 14.41 5.73
CA GLU A 112 6.83 14.88 5.99
C GLU A 112 7.47 14.26 7.25
N LYS A 113 6.98 13.10 7.68
CA LYS A 113 7.45 12.42 8.90
C LYS A 113 8.86 11.85 8.75
N TYR A 114 9.24 11.44 7.54
CA TYR A 114 10.53 10.80 7.26
C TYR A 114 11.27 11.47 6.09
N PRO A 115 11.85 12.67 6.28
CA PRO A 115 12.74 13.28 5.30
C PRO A 115 14.12 12.58 5.27
N PRO A 116 14.81 12.55 4.11
CA PRO A 116 14.35 12.92 2.77
C PRO A 116 13.47 11.84 2.11
N TRP A 117 12.64 12.21 1.13
CA TRP A 117 11.73 11.31 0.39
C TRP A 117 11.75 11.51 -1.15
N GLU A 118 12.68 12.33 -1.65
CA GLU A 118 12.73 12.73 -3.04
C GLU A 118 13.12 11.59 -3.99
N ASP A 119 13.94 10.64 -3.51
CA ASP A 119 14.32 9.48 -4.31
C ASP A 119 13.09 8.56 -4.49
N ASP A 120 12.29 8.35 -3.44
CA ASP A 120 11.02 7.61 -3.47
C ASP A 120 9.99 8.29 -4.39
N ASN A 121 9.80 9.61 -4.26
CA ASN A 121 8.87 10.38 -5.09
C ASN A 121 9.27 10.41 -6.59
N SER A 122 10.50 10.02 -6.93
CA SER A 122 10.97 9.98 -8.33
C SER A 122 10.69 8.66 -9.05
N LEU A 123 10.27 7.62 -8.32
CA LEU A 123 10.19 6.25 -8.84
C LEU A 123 9.11 6.06 -9.93
N PRO A 124 7.90 6.63 -9.83
CA PRO A 124 6.90 6.49 -10.89
C PRO A 124 7.40 7.07 -12.22
N GLN A 125 8.06 8.24 -12.18
CA GLN A 125 8.69 8.84 -13.36
C GLN A 125 9.78 7.94 -13.96
N TYR A 126 10.61 7.33 -13.12
CA TYR A 126 11.64 6.41 -13.59
C TYR A 126 11.05 5.19 -14.30
N ILE A 127 10.02 4.56 -13.72
CA ILE A 127 9.33 3.41 -14.33
C ILE A 127 8.69 3.81 -15.66
N ALA A 128 7.98 4.95 -15.69
CA ALA A 128 7.36 5.47 -16.91
C ALA A 128 8.39 5.62 -18.05
N ASN A 129 9.52 6.27 -17.76
CA ASN A 129 10.59 6.46 -18.75
C ASN A 129 11.25 5.14 -19.18
N LYS A 130 11.51 4.24 -18.23
CA LYS A 130 12.20 2.98 -18.51
C LYS A 130 11.39 2.07 -19.43
N PHE A 131 10.08 2.04 -19.25
CA PHE A 131 9.18 1.17 -20.03
C PHE A 131 8.40 1.92 -21.11
N SER A 132 8.67 3.21 -21.32
CA SER A 132 7.95 4.05 -22.28
C SER A 132 6.42 4.00 -22.07
N ILE A 133 6.01 4.11 -20.81
CA ILE A 133 4.61 4.14 -20.38
C ILE A 133 4.20 5.59 -20.18
N ASP A 134 3.00 5.96 -20.63
CA ASP A 134 2.48 7.32 -20.46
C ASP A 134 2.39 7.68 -18.97
N ARG A 135 2.83 8.90 -18.64
CA ARG A 135 2.84 9.42 -17.28
C ARG A 135 1.90 10.62 -17.16
N ILE A 136 0.95 10.53 -16.24
CA ILE A 136 -0.02 11.58 -15.93
C ILE A 136 0.25 12.04 -14.50
N VAL A 137 0.39 13.35 -14.28
CA VAL A 137 0.68 13.93 -12.96
C VAL A 137 -0.58 14.63 -12.42
N PRO A 138 -1.24 14.10 -11.37
CA PRO A 138 -2.48 14.67 -10.82
C PRO A 138 -2.34 15.95 -9.97
N GLU A 139 -1.10 16.33 -9.59
CA GLU A 139 -0.81 17.47 -8.70
C GLU A 139 -1.51 17.36 -7.33
N MET A 140 -1.38 16.20 -6.69
CA MET A 140 -1.95 15.88 -5.37
C MET A 140 -1.07 14.85 -4.67
N ILE A 141 -0.89 14.99 -3.36
CA ILE A 141 -0.25 13.95 -2.54
C ILE A 141 -1.23 12.79 -2.35
N LEU A 142 -0.81 11.58 -2.68
CA LEU A 142 -1.62 10.37 -2.50
C LEU A 142 -0.71 9.14 -2.45
N GLU A 143 -0.83 8.37 -1.38
CA GLU A 143 -0.18 7.07 -1.23
C GLU A 143 -1.07 5.94 -1.76
N GLY A 144 -0.49 4.95 -2.42
CA GLY A 144 -1.24 3.79 -2.90
C GLY A 144 -1.91 2.97 -1.78
N GLY A 145 -1.34 2.90 -0.57
CA GLY A 145 -1.96 2.23 0.58
C GLY A 145 -3.14 2.98 1.19
N SER A 146 -3.32 4.26 0.84
CA SER A 146 -4.44 5.08 1.31
C SER A 146 -5.75 4.85 0.54
N ILE A 147 -5.71 4.07 -0.54
CA ILE A 147 -6.87 3.77 -1.40
C ILE A 147 -6.97 2.28 -1.75
N ASP A 148 -8.19 1.79 -1.96
CA ASP A 148 -8.44 0.44 -2.48
C ASP A 148 -9.62 0.45 -3.46
N VAL A 149 -9.49 -0.18 -4.64
CA VAL A 149 -10.49 -0.09 -5.72
C VAL A 149 -11.08 -1.44 -6.09
N ASN A 150 -12.39 -1.46 -6.37
CA ASN A 150 -13.09 -2.70 -6.73
C ASN A 150 -13.04 -3.05 -8.23
N GLY A 151 -12.47 -2.16 -9.05
CA GLY A 151 -12.45 -2.33 -10.50
C GLY A 151 -13.78 -2.16 -11.23
N ASP A 152 -14.80 -1.67 -10.54
CA ASP A 152 -16.18 -1.49 -11.00
C ASP A 152 -16.74 -0.13 -10.55
N GLY A 153 -15.85 0.86 -10.43
CA GLY A 153 -16.21 2.25 -10.14
C GLY A 153 -16.26 2.65 -8.66
N ALA A 154 -15.99 1.74 -7.71
CA ALA A 154 -15.91 2.08 -6.29
C ALA A 154 -14.46 2.15 -5.79
N LEU A 155 -14.21 3.09 -4.88
CA LEU A 155 -12.95 3.30 -4.16
C LEU A 155 -13.23 3.42 -2.67
N LEU A 156 -12.45 2.73 -1.85
CA LEU A 156 -12.37 2.91 -0.40
C LEU A 156 -11.18 3.81 -0.04
N THR A 157 -11.36 4.63 0.98
CA THR A 157 -10.33 5.50 1.56
C THR A 157 -10.72 5.86 2.99
N THR A 158 -9.80 6.45 3.76
CA THR A 158 -10.08 7.03 5.08
C THR A 158 -10.07 8.56 5.04
N GLU A 159 -10.92 9.19 5.85
CA GLU A 159 -10.89 10.65 6.08
C GLU A 159 -9.62 11.06 6.82
N SER A 160 -9.13 10.23 7.75
CA SER A 160 -7.94 10.53 8.57
C SER A 160 -6.65 10.69 7.76
N VAL A 161 -6.60 10.18 6.53
CA VAL A 161 -5.45 10.33 5.62
C VAL A 161 -5.73 11.41 4.59
N LEU A 162 -6.73 11.24 3.73
CA LEU A 162 -6.90 12.11 2.56
C LEU A 162 -7.38 13.53 2.93
N LEU A 163 -8.03 13.70 4.09
CA LEU A 163 -8.44 15.03 4.59
C LEU A 163 -7.47 15.58 5.66
N ASN A 164 -6.34 14.90 5.89
CA ASN A 164 -5.31 15.40 6.79
C ASN A 164 -4.61 16.61 6.15
N GLU A 165 -4.43 17.67 6.94
CA GLU A 165 -3.75 18.89 6.50
C GLU A 165 -2.29 18.63 6.07
N ASN A 166 -1.67 17.55 6.55
CA ASN A 166 -0.31 17.16 6.18
C ASN A 166 -0.19 16.54 4.77
N ARG A 167 -1.31 16.23 4.08
CA ARG A 167 -1.31 15.73 2.71
C ARG A 167 -1.59 16.83 1.70
N ASN A 168 -2.78 17.41 1.78
CA ASN A 168 -3.29 18.34 0.78
C ASN A 168 -4.03 19.52 1.44
N PRO A 169 -3.35 20.40 2.19
CA PRO A 169 -3.99 21.43 3.03
C PRO A 169 -4.82 22.45 2.25
N ASN A 170 -4.57 22.55 0.94
CA ASN A 170 -5.24 23.51 0.06
C ASN A 170 -6.38 22.88 -0.76
N LEU A 171 -6.71 21.59 -0.57
CA LEU A 171 -7.74 20.91 -1.33
C LEU A 171 -8.97 20.61 -0.47
N SER A 172 -10.15 20.92 -0.99
CA SER A 172 -11.41 20.47 -0.37
C SER A 172 -11.66 18.98 -0.63
N LYS A 173 -12.54 18.37 0.17
CA LYS A 173 -12.98 16.99 -0.04
C LYS A 173 -13.49 16.77 -1.47
N GLU A 174 -14.31 17.69 -1.99
CA GLU A 174 -14.85 17.63 -3.35
C GLU A 174 -13.77 17.74 -4.43
N GLU A 175 -12.70 18.49 -4.18
CA GLU A 175 -11.56 18.61 -5.10
C GLU A 175 -10.70 17.36 -5.10
N ILE A 176 -10.52 16.71 -3.95
CA ILE A 176 -9.89 15.40 -3.82
C ILE A 176 -10.73 14.35 -4.57
N GLU A 177 -12.04 14.31 -4.33
CA GLU A 177 -12.95 13.38 -5.02
C GLU A 177 -12.88 13.53 -6.54
N LYS A 178 -12.93 14.77 -7.05
CA LYS A 178 -12.81 15.04 -8.50
C LYS A 178 -11.47 14.54 -9.08
N ARG A 179 -10.37 14.67 -8.35
CA ARG A 179 -9.05 14.18 -8.80
C ARG A 179 -9.03 12.65 -8.82
N LEU A 180 -9.48 11.99 -7.75
CA LEU A 180 -9.58 10.53 -7.69
C LEU A 180 -10.44 9.99 -8.83
N GLN A 181 -11.63 10.58 -9.04
CA GLN A 181 -12.53 10.20 -10.15
C GLN A 181 -11.85 10.40 -11.51
N ARG A 182 -11.24 11.56 -11.74
CA ARG A 182 -10.60 11.90 -13.03
C ARG A 182 -9.42 10.99 -13.36
N TYR A 183 -8.54 10.73 -12.40
CA TYR A 183 -7.27 10.07 -12.65
C TYR A 183 -7.32 8.56 -12.40
N LEU A 184 -8.19 8.07 -11.50
CA LEU A 184 -8.34 6.64 -11.23
C LEU A 184 -9.56 6.03 -11.94
N GLY A 185 -10.47 6.83 -12.49
CA GLY A 185 -11.64 6.35 -13.22
C GLY A 185 -12.69 5.71 -12.32
N VAL A 186 -12.78 6.17 -11.06
CA VAL A 186 -13.82 5.74 -10.11
C VAL A 186 -15.00 6.69 -10.13
N GLU A 187 -16.15 6.24 -9.65
CA GLU A 187 -17.42 6.99 -9.66
C GLU A 187 -18.00 7.17 -8.25
N GLN A 188 -17.72 6.25 -7.34
CA GLN A 188 -18.16 6.25 -5.95
C GLN A 188 -16.96 6.16 -5.03
N ILE A 189 -16.87 7.09 -4.08
CA ILE A 189 -15.84 7.09 -3.06
C ILE A 189 -16.52 6.82 -1.73
N ILE A 190 -16.07 5.76 -1.06
CA ILE A 190 -16.55 5.30 0.23
C ILE A 190 -15.52 5.75 1.27
N TRP A 191 -15.92 6.71 2.10
CA TRP A 191 -15.08 7.32 3.11
C TRP A 191 -15.27 6.64 4.46
N LEU A 192 -14.29 5.84 4.87
CA LEU A 192 -14.14 5.40 6.25
C LEU A 192 -13.53 6.52 7.10
N LYS A 193 -13.54 6.39 8.42
CA LYS A 193 -13.12 7.47 9.31
C LYS A 193 -11.64 7.41 9.63
N ARG A 194 -11.26 6.51 10.54
CA ARG A 194 -9.91 6.40 11.09
C ARG A 194 -9.39 4.98 10.91
N GLY A 195 -8.07 4.84 10.80
CA GLY A 195 -7.39 3.54 10.80
C GLY A 195 -7.08 3.01 12.20
N LEU A 196 -6.01 2.24 12.30
CA LEU A 196 -5.55 1.61 13.54
C LEU A 196 -4.69 2.57 14.38
N ALA A 197 -4.63 2.32 15.69
CA ALA A 197 -3.72 2.98 16.60
C ALA A 197 -2.27 2.51 16.35
N GLY A 198 -1.32 3.45 16.47
CA GLY A 198 0.11 3.18 16.19
C GLY A 198 0.45 3.16 14.70
N ASP A 199 -0.50 3.49 13.83
CA ASP A 199 -0.28 3.63 12.39
C ASP A 199 0.34 5.00 12.04
N ASP A 200 1.60 4.97 11.62
CA ASP A 200 2.36 6.16 11.21
C ASP A 200 1.90 6.75 9.87
N THR A 201 0.99 6.09 9.15
CA THR A 201 0.44 6.58 7.88
C THR A 201 -0.77 7.51 8.04
N ASP A 202 -1.21 7.76 9.28
CA ASP A 202 -2.45 8.48 9.64
C ASP A 202 -3.74 7.68 9.44
N GLY A 203 -3.66 6.35 9.30
CA GLY A 203 -4.82 5.46 9.20
C GLY A 203 -5.11 5.01 7.78
N HIS A 204 -4.13 4.40 7.12
CA HIS A 204 -4.33 3.86 5.76
C HIS A 204 -5.48 2.84 5.70
N ILE A 205 -6.15 2.80 4.54
CA ILE A 205 -7.27 1.90 4.32
C ILE A 205 -6.80 0.44 4.19
N ASP A 206 -5.58 0.22 3.70
CA ASP A 206 -5.05 -1.11 3.44
C ASP A 206 -4.75 -1.92 4.72
N ASP A 207 -4.68 -1.26 5.87
CA ASP A 207 -4.60 -1.89 7.19
C ASP A 207 -5.96 -2.23 7.81
N ILE A 208 -7.09 -1.81 7.23
CA ILE A 208 -8.41 -2.01 7.84
C ILE A 208 -9.43 -2.68 6.92
N THR A 209 -9.48 -2.34 5.63
CA THR A 209 -10.54 -2.80 4.72
C THR A 209 -10.05 -2.92 3.28
N ARG A 210 -10.26 -4.08 2.66
CA ARG A 210 -9.85 -4.35 1.27
C ARG A 210 -11.00 -4.92 0.46
N PHE A 211 -11.15 -4.54 -0.80
CA PHE A 211 -12.02 -5.26 -1.72
C PHE A 211 -11.47 -6.66 -1.98
N LEU A 212 -12.34 -7.67 -1.89
CA LEU A 212 -12.04 -9.06 -2.28
C LEU A 212 -12.50 -9.33 -3.72
N ASN A 213 -13.55 -8.63 -4.14
CA ASN A 213 -14.10 -8.65 -5.49
C ASN A 213 -14.92 -7.37 -5.71
N LYS A 214 -15.70 -7.32 -6.80
CA LYS A 214 -16.46 -6.12 -7.19
C LYS A 214 -17.50 -5.64 -6.17
N ASP A 215 -18.06 -6.54 -5.35
CA ASP A 215 -19.16 -6.21 -4.43
C ASP A 215 -18.94 -6.71 -3.00
N THR A 216 -17.74 -7.18 -2.67
CA THR A 216 -17.40 -7.71 -1.36
C THR A 216 -16.12 -7.08 -0.82
N VAL A 217 -16.16 -6.64 0.43
CA VAL A 217 -14.98 -6.22 1.19
C VAL A 217 -14.68 -7.19 2.32
N MET A 218 -13.41 -7.29 2.68
CA MET A 218 -12.99 -7.76 4.00
C MET A 218 -12.70 -6.54 4.88
N THR A 219 -13.17 -6.55 6.13
CA THR A 219 -12.79 -5.53 7.12
C THR A 219 -12.35 -6.15 8.44
N MET A 220 -11.39 -5.52 9.10
CA MET A 220 -10.99 -5.86 10.47
C MET A 220 -12.08 -5.49 11.46
N VAL A 221 -12.30 -6.32 12.47
CA VAL A 221 -13.22 -6.05 13.60
C VAL A 221 -12.53 -6.40 14.93
N CYS A 222 -12.92 -5.69 15.99
CA CYS A 222 -12.49 -5.96 17.35
C CYS A 222 -13.71 -6.19 18.23
N ASP A 223 -13.70 -7.27 19.00
CA ASP A 223 -14.77 -7.62 19.94
C ASP A 223 -14.50 -7.11 21.37
N ASP A 224 -13.25 -6.75 21.70
CA ASP A 224 -12.90 -6.21 23.02
C ASP A 224 -13.20 -4.70 23.06
N GLU A 225 -14.26 -4.32 23.77
CA GLU A 225 -14.67 -2.93 23.98
C GLU A 225 -13.61 -2.06 24.66
N ASN A 226 -12.59 -2.65 25.29
CA ASN A 226 -11.49 -1.92 25.92
C ASN A 226 -10.26 -1.76 25.02
N ASP A 227 -10.24 -2.39 23.83
CA ASP A 227 -9.16 -2.20 22.88
C ASP A 227 -9.23 -0.79 22.27
N VAL A 228 -8.06 -0.16 22.09
CA VAL A 228 -7.96 1.20 21.55
C VAL A 228 -8.55 1.33 20.14
N ASN A 229 -8.64 0.23 19.38
CA ASN A 229 -9.17 0.19 18.02
C ASN A 229 -10.66 -0.15 17.96
N PHE A 230 -11.31 -0.46 19.09
CA PHE A 230 -12.71 -0.91 19.09
C PHE A 230 -13.63 0.14 18.42
N ASP A 231 -13.61 1.37 18.93
CA ASP A 231 -14.49 2.43 18.44
C ASP A 231 -14.27 2.75 16.95
N SER A 232 -13.02 2.82 16.49
CA SER A 232 -12.72 3.14 15.09
C SER A 232 -13.17 2.02 14.14
N LEU A 233 -12.95 0.76 14.51
CA LEU A 233 -13.36 -0.39 13.69
C LEU A 233 -14.88 -0.57 13.69
N GLN A 234 -15.57 -0.34 14.81
CA GLN A 234 -17.03 -0.41 14.85
C GLN A 234 -17.68 0.72 14.02
N GLU A 235 -17.18 1.95 14.12
CA GLU A 235 -17.65 3.07 13.30
C GLU A 235 -17.48 2.79 11.80
N ASN A 236 -16.32 2.27 11.40
CA ASN A 236 -16.06 1.87 10.01
C ASN A 236 -16.99 0.73 9.55
N LEU A 237 -17.25 -0.26 10.40
CA LEU A 237 -18.16 -1.37 10.09
C LEU A 237 -19.60 -0.88 9.88
N GLU A 238 -20.08 0.07 10.69
CA GLU A 238 -21.40 0.69 10.52
C GLU A 238 -21.50 1.45 9.19
N ILE A 239 -20.46 2.20 8.83
CA ILE A 239 -20.38 2.89 7.53
C ILE A 239 -20.47 1.86 6.40
N LEU A 240 -19.65 0.81 6.42
CA LEU A 240 -19.66 -0.23 5.39
C LEU A 240 -21.03 -0.90 5.25
N ARG A 241 -21.71 -1.20 6.35
CA ARG A 241 -23.07 -1.78 6.36
C ARG A 241 -24.12 -0.87 5.73
N SER A 242 -23.89 0.45 5.72
CA SER A 242 -24.78 1.43 5.09
C SER A 242 -24.53 1.62 3.59
N VAL A 243 -23.43 1.09 3.06
CA VAL A 243 -23.03 1.31 1.66
C VAL A 243 -23.97 0.55 0.72
N THR A 244 -24.54 1.28 -0.22
CA THR A 244 -25.11 0.74 -1.46
C THR A 244 -24.21 1.13 -2.63
N LEU A 245 -23.76 0.14 -3.38
CA LEU A 245 -22.92 0.34 -4.55
C LEU A 245 -23.72 0.99 -5.69
N LYS A 246 -23.03 1.61 -6.66
CA LYS A 246 -23.66 2.23 -7.84
C LYS A 246 -24.58 1.30 -8.63
N ASN A 247 -24.31 -0.01 -8.62
CA ASN A 247 -25.16 -1.02 -9.25
C ASN A 247 -26.46 -1.30 -8.47
N GLY A 248 -26.70 -0.61 -7.35
CA GLY A 248 -27.88 -0.70 -6.50
C GLY A 248 -27.84 -1.82 -5.46
N LYS A 249 -26.77 -2.61 -5.38
CA LYS A 249 -26.63 -3.68 -4.39
C LYS A 249 -26.00 -3.16 -3.09
N PRO A 250 -26.40 -3.69 -1.92
CA PRO A 250 -25.64 -3.48 -0.69
C PRO A 250 -24.23 -4.10 -0.83
N LEU A 251 -23.26 -3.51 -0.13
CA LEU A 251 -21.91 -4.06 -0.04
C LEU A 251 -21.90 -5.34 0.79
N ASN A 252 -21.30 -6.43 0.27
CA ASN A 252 -21.06 -7.63 1.06
C ASN A 252 -19.84 -7.42 1.95
N ILE A 253 -19.89 -7.90 3.20
CA ILE A 253 -18.85 -7.66 4.20
C ILE A 253 -18.45 -9.00 4.82
N GLU A 254 -17.18 -9.35 4.64
CA GLU A 254 -16.49 -10.39 5.39
C GLU A 254 -15.66 -9.74 6.49
N THR A 255 -15.56 -10.37 7.65
CA THR A 255 -14.85 -9.80 8.81
C THR A 255 -13.67 -10.68 9.23
N LEU A 256 -12.54 -10.05 9.56
CA LEU A 256 -11.40 -10.71 10.21
C LEU A 256 -11.16 -10.14 11.61
N PRO A 257 -10.72 -10.96 12.57
CA PRO A 257 -10.41 -10.48 13.91
C PRO A 257 -9.13 -9.63 13.89
N LEU A 258 -9.12 -8.55 14.68
CA LEU A 258 -7.91 -7.78 14.94
C LEU A 258 -6.83 -8.67 15.58
N PRO A 259 -5.61 -8.75 15.02
CA PRO A 259 -4.50 -9.42 15.69
C PRO A 259 -4.05 -8.61 16.92
N GLN A 260 -3.13 -9.16 17.70
CA GLN A 260 -2.55 -8.41 18.81
C GLN A 260 -1.77 -7.19 18.29
N THR A 261 -2.29 -5.98 18.55
CA THR A 261 -1.65 -4.71 18.16
C THR A 261 -0.80 -4.12 19.28
N LYS A 262 -1.14 -4.41 20.54
CA LYS A 262 -0.35 -3.96 21.69
C LYS A 262 0.91 -4.79 21.86
N ILE A 263 2.07 -4.14 21.89
CA ILE A 263 3.38 -4.78 22.05
C ILE A 263 3.94 -4.61 23.47
N GLU A 264 4.91 -5.46 23.81
CA GLU A 264 5.75 -5.25 24.99
C GLU A 264 6.87 -4.24 24.64
N GLY A 265 6.89 -3.11 25.34
CA GLY A 265 7.81 -2.01 25.06
C GLY A 265 7.20 -0.97 24.13
N THR A 266 8.03 -0.29 23.36
CA THR A 266 7.58 0.74 22.42
C THR A 266 8.24 0.62 21.05
N THR A 267 7.55 1.14 20.05
CA THR A 267 8.11 1.44 18.72
C THR A 267 9.18 2.54 18.82
N VAL A 268 9.83 2.88 17.70
CA VAL A 268 10.91 3.88 17.66
C VAL A 268 10.40 5.28 18.01
N ASP A 269 9.17 5.59 17.62
CA ASP A 269 8.40 6.80 17.91
C ASP A 269 7.74 6.80 19.30
N GLY A 270 7.80 5.67 20.03
CA GLY A 270 7.34 5.58 21.42
C GLY A 270 5.92 5.05 21.63
N SER A 271 5.24 4.58 20.57
CA SER A 271 3.93 3.94 20.67
C SER A 271 4.01 2.55 21.34
N GLU A 272 3.02 2.23 22.18
CA GLU A 272 2.79 0.88 22.71
C GLU A 272 2.02 -0.03 21.73
N TYR A 273 1.59 0.53 20.59
CA TYR A 273 0.78 -0.15 19.58
C TYR A 273 1.49 -0.13 18.23
N VAL A 274 1.35 -1.23 17.50
CA VAL A 274 1.74 -1.34 16.08
C VAL A 274 0.49 -1.62 15.24
N PRO A 275 0.46 -1.19 13.96
CA PRO A 275 -0.68 -1.41 13.08
C PRO A 275 -0.67 -2.83 12.49
N ALA A 276 -0.48 -3.84 13.34
CA ALA A 276 -0.54 -5.23 12.89
C ALA A 276 -1.94 -5.52 12.34
N SER A 277 -2.00 -6.00 11.10
CA SER A 277 -3.28 -6.25 10.43
C SER A 277 -3.19 -7.39 9.43
N TYR A 278 -4.19 -8.28 9.44
CA TYR A 278 -4.37 -9.28 8.38
C TYR A 278 -4.85 -8.65 7.06
N ALA A 279 -5.39 -7.42 7.09
CA ALA A 279 -5.83 -6.69 5.89
C ALA A 279 -4.67 -6.21 5.01
N ASN A 280 -3.47 -6.10 5.57
CA ASN A 280 -2.25 -5.76 4.85
C ASN A 280 -1.70 -6.95 4.02
N PHE A 281 -2.60 -7.74 3.42
CA PHE A 281 -2.25 -8.80 2.49
C PHE A 281 -1.97 -8.23 1.09
N TYR A 282 -1.26 -9.00 0.28
CA TYR A 282 -1.02 -8.72 -1.14
C TYR A 282 -1.61 -9.83 -2.02
N ILE A 283 -2.46 -9.46 -2.98
CA ILE A 283 -2.95 -10.39 -4.00
C ILE A 283 -2.01 -10.35 -5.21
N ALA A 284 -1.31 -11.44 -5.47
CA ALA A 284 -0.51 -11.63 -6.69
C ALA A 284 -1.20 -12.61 -7.64
N ASN A 285 -0.60 -12.86 -8.81
CA ASN A 285 -1.12 -13.86 -9.75
C ASN A 285 -1.13 -15.29 -9.16
N GLY A 286 -2.24 -15.73 -8.55
CA GLY A 286 -2.38 -17.13 -8.09
C GLY A 286 -1.88 -17.42 -6.68
N VAL A 287 -1.51 -16.38 -5.92
CA VAL A 287 -1.20 -16.47 -4.48
C VAL A 287 -1.68 -15.21 -3.77
N VAL A 288 -2.07 -15.35 -2.51
CA VAL A 288 -2.31 -14.22 -1.58
C VAL A 288 -1.29 -14.34 -0.46
N LEU A 289 -0.48 -13.31 -0.28
CA LEU A 289 0.48 -13.24 0.83
C LEU A 289 -0.17 -12.51 2.00
N VAL A 290 -0.33 -13.21 3.12
CA VAL A 290 -0.99 -12.67 4.32
C VAL A 290 0.06 -12.56 5.44
N PRO A 291 0.16 -11.42 6.14
CA PRO A 291 1.02 -11.30 7.32
C PRO A 291 0.51 -12.18 8.47
N THR A 292 1.43 -12.74 9.27
CA THR A 292 1.15 -13.69 10.37
C THR A 292 1.98 -13.41 11.60
#